data_AF-A0A5J4QGA5-F1
#
_entry.id   AF-A0A5J4QGA5-F1
#
_cell.length_a   1.000
_cell.length_b   1.000
_cell.length_c   1.000
_cell.angle_alpha   90.00
_cell.angle_beta   90.00
_cell.angle_gamma   90.00
#
_symmetry.space_group_name_H-M   'P 1'
#
loop_
_entity.id
_entity.type
_entity.pdbx_description
1 polymer ?
#
loop_
_entity_poly.entity_id
_entity_poly.type
_entity_poly.pdbx_seq_one_letter_code
_entity_poly.pdbx_strand_id
1 'polypeptide(L)' 'ANETEYWLMLLKDSQFLQETEFNSIYNDCSELIRLLASIVKTIKVSLKS' A
#
# COMPACT_ATOMS: atom_id res chain seq x y z
N ALA A 1 7.26 0.83 -1.18
CA ALA A 1 5.90 0.92 -1.73
C ALA A 1 5.93 1.21 -3.24
N ASN A 2 6.85 2.07 -3.69
CA ASN A 2 6.94 2.53 -5.09
C ASN A 2 7.00 1.42 -6.14
N GLU A 3 7.65 0.28 -5.87
CA GLU A 3 7.70 -0.84 -6.82
C GLU A 3 6.34 -1.53 -6.98
N THR A 4 5.62 -1.80 -5.89
CA THR A 4 4.28 -2.43 -5.93
C THR A 4 3.28 -1.52 -6.62
N GLU A 5 3.32 -0.23 -6.33
CA GLU A 5 2.49 0.78 -6.99
C GLU A 5 2.80 0.88 -8.49
N TYR A 6 4.08 0.84 -8.86
CA TYR A 6 4.51 0.76 -10.26
C TYR A 6 3.94 -0.47 -10.98
N TRP A 7 4.03 -1.66 -10.38
CA TRP A 7 3.47 -2.87 -10.97
C TRP A 7 1.95 -2.81 -11.12
N LEU A 8 1.24 -2.23 -10.13
CA LEU A 8 -0.20 -2.01 -10.20
C LEU A 8 -0.59 -1.05 -11.33
N MET A 9 0.14 0.05 -11.49
CA MET A 9 -0.07 0.98 -12.60
C MET A 9 0.20 0.30 -13.95
N LEU A 10 1.29 -0.46 -14.06
CA LEU A 10 1.60 -1.18 -15.29
C LEU A 10 0.49 -2.18 -15.66
N LEU A 11 -0.06 -2.91 -14.70
CA LEU A 11 -1.17 -3.85 -14.91
C LEU A 11 -2.48 -3.16 -15.32
N LYS A 12 -2.77 -1.98 -14.75
CA LYS A 12 -3.88 -1.12 -15.18
C LYS A 12 -3.67 -0.64 -16.62
N ASP A 13 -2.50 -0.09 -16.92
CA ASP A 13 -2.19 0.51 -18.21
C ASP A 13 -2.16 -0.54 -19.34
N SER A 14 -1.72 -1.76 -19.03
CA SER A 14 -1.77 -2.91 -19.93
C SER A 14 -3.16 -3.57 -20.01
N GLN A 15 -4.19 -2.97 -19.40
CA GLN A 15 -5.59 -3.40 -19.44
C GLN A 15 -5.86 -4.78 -18.81
N PHE A 16 -4.94 -5.28 -17.97
CA PHE A 16 -5.15 -6.50 -17.19
C PHE A 16 -6.00 -6.26 -15.94
N LEU A 17 -6.06 -5.01 -15.46
CA LEU A 17 -6.92 -4.59 -14.35
C LEU A 17 -7.87 -3.49 -14.82
N GLN A 18 -9.15 -3.64 -14.51
CA GLN A 18 -10.10 -2.55 -14.63
C GLN A 18 -9.81 -1.49 -13.56
N GLU A 19 -10.25 -0.25 -13.81
CA GLU A 19 -10.01 0.86 -12.88
C GLU A 19 -10.60 0.60 -11.49
N THR A 20 -11.72 -0.11 -11.41
CA THR A 20 -12.34 -0.52 -10.14
C THR A 20 -11.47 -1.50 -9.35
N GLU A 21 -10.88 -2.48 -10.03
CA GLU A 21 -9.99 -3.49 -9.43
C GLU A 21 -8.69 -2.85 -8.96
N PHE A 22 -8.09 -2.00 -9.82
CA PHE A 22 -6.91 -1.21 -9.46
C PHE A 22 -7.17 -0.36 -8.20
N ASN A 23 -8.28 0.40 -8.20
CA ASN A 23 -8.61 1.27 -7.07
C ASN A 23 -8.86 0.48 -5.78
N SER A 24 -9.51 -0.68 -5.86
CA SER A 24 -9.71 -1.56 -4.70
C SER A 24 -8.37 -2.01 -4.11
N ILE A 25 -7.49 -2.59 -4.95
CA ILE A 25 -6.20 -3.12 -4.50
C ILE A 25 -5.29 -1.99 -3.98
N TYR A 26 -5.29 -0.85 -4.68
CA TYR A 26 -4.51 0.32 -4.28
C TYR A 26 -4.94 0.86 -2.90
N ASN A 27 -6.25 0.95 -2.66
CA ASN A 27 -6.78 1.40 -1.38
C ASN A 27 -6.40 0.45 -0.24
N ASP A 28 -6.55 -0.86 -0.44
CA ASP A 28 -6.16 -1.87 0.56
C ASP A 28 -4.65 -1.78 0.86
N CYS A 29 -3.83 -1.64 -0.17
CA CYS A 29 -2.38 -1.46 -0.01
C CYS A 29 -2.04 -0.19 0.79
N SER A 30 -2.72 0.93 0.53
CA SER A 30 -2.56 2.18 1.29
C SER A 30 -2.94 2.01 2.76
N GLU A 31 -4.02 1.29 3.06
CA GLU A 31 -4.42 1.01 4.44
C GLU A 31 -3.39 0.15 5.18
N LEU A 32 -2.88 -0.91 4.54
CA LEU A 32 -1.82 -1.75 5.10
C LEU A 32 -0.55 -0.96 5.41
N ILE A 33 -0.14 -0.05 4.53
CA ILE A 33 1.02 0.83 4.76
C ILE A 33 0.79 1.71 5.99
N ARG A 34 -0.41 2.30 6.15
CA ARG A 34 -0.75 3.13 7.32
C ARG A 34 -0.73 2.31 8.60
N LEU A 35 -1.26 1.08 8.57
CA LEU A 35 -1.24 0.18 9.71
C LEU A 35 0.19 -0.19 10.11
N LEU A 36 1.03 -0.59 9.15
CA LEU A 36 2.44 -0.91 9.39
C LEU A 36 3.21 0.30 9.94
N ALA A 37 2.99 1.49 9.36
CA ALA A 37 3.60 2.72 9.85
C ALA A 37 3.18 3.02 11.30
N SER A 38 1.92 2.80 11.65
CA SER A 38 1.39 2.94 13.01
C SER A 38 2.06 1.94 13.97
N ILE A 39 2.16 0.66 13.59
CA ILE A 39 2.83 -0.39 14.37
C ILE A 39 4.29 -0.01 14.63
N VAL A 40 5.03 0.37 13.58
CA VAL A 40 6.44 0.79 13.69
C VAL A 40 6.57 2.02 14.61
N LYS A 41 5.65 2.98 14.53
CA LYS A 41 5.64 4.14 15.42
C LYS A 41 5.42 3.74 16.87
N THR A 42 4.44 2.86 17.14
CA THR A 42 4.15 2.35 18.48
C THR A 42 5.35 1.63 19.08
N ILE A 43 6.01 0.74 18.32
CA ILE A 43 7.21 0.03 18.75
C ILE A 43 8.36 1.00 19.05
N LYS A 44 8.57 2.00 18.18
CA LYS A 44 9.62 3.01 18.41
C LYS A 44 9.38 3.84 19.66
N VAL A 45 8.11 4.12 20.00
CA VAL A 45 7.75 4.81 21.25
C VAL A 45 8.02 3.91 22.44
N SER A 46 7.61 2.64 22.40
CA SER A 46 7.80 1.69 23.51
C SER A 46 9.27 1.34 23.78
N LEU A 47 10.15 1.44 22.78
CA LEU A 47 11.60 1.21 22.93
C LEU A 47 12.37 2.44 23.43
N LYS A 48 11.76 3.63 23.43
CA LYS A 48 12.37 4.87 23.94
C LYS A 48 12.06 5.12 25.41
N SER A 49 11.09 4.40 25.96
CA SER A 49 10.72 4.34 27.38
C SER A 49 11.49 3.23 28.09
#